data_AF-X1L4H7-F1
#
_entry.id   AF-X1L4H7-F1
#
_cell.length_a   1.000
_cell.length_b   1.000
_cell.length_c   1.000
_cell.angle_alpha   90.00
_cell.angle_beta   90.00
_cell.angle_gamma   90.00
#
_symmetry.space_group_name_H-M   'P 1'
#
loop_
_entity.id
_entity.type
_entity.pdbx_description
1 polymer ?
#
loop_
_entity_poly.entity_id
_entity_poly.type
_entity_poly.pdbx_seq_one_letter_code
_entity_poly.pdbx_strand_id
1 'polypeptide(L)'
;MESKNDSNSGKQPFVRAVKGNKKIAILCAQRKSVYSHFTGLKQNSHSFDVEIYDKKRDARNFPGGMAVIAHPPCRLWGKLKHFVEIQPLLRIEEKEIGKFCAKAVIENGGILEQPFDSFLFEEMKLPPGGMENNLGFTLEIPQRMFGHYMIKNTWLFFSRIEYKELEPFL
;
A
#
# COMPACT_ATOMS: atom_id res chain seq x y z
N MET A 1 -21.79 -18.89 -40.88
CA MET A 1 -21.55 -19.45 -39.54
C MET A 1 -20.28 -18.81 -39.01
N GLU A 2 -20.43 -17.65 -38.38
CA GLU A 2 -19.35 -16.97 -37.66
C GLU A 2 -19.24 -17.57 -36.25
N SER A 3 -18.03 -17.86 -35.81
CA SER A 3 -17.70 -18.03 -34.40
C SER A 3 -16.45 -17.21 -34.08
N LYS A 4 -16.67 -16.03 -33.49
CA LYS A 4 -15.63 -15.27 -32.79
C LYS A 4 -15.58 -15.80 -31.34
N ASN A 5 -14.43 -16.34 -30.96
CA ASN A 5 -14.12 -16.72 -29.59
C ASN A 5 -13.63 -15.48 -28.83
N ASP A 6 -14.51 -14.83 -28.08
CA ASP A 6 -14.12 -13.82 -27.10
C ASP A 6 -13.70 -14.50 -25.79
N SER A 7 -12.39 -14.59 -25.59
CA SER A 7 -11.78 -15.04 -24.34
C SER A 7 -11.80 -13.90 -23.31
N ASN A 8 -12.93 -13.77 -22.62
CA ASN A 8 -13.08 -12.86 -21.49
C ASN A 8 -12.30 -13.41 -20.28
N SER A 9 -11.00 -13.12 -20.22
CA SER A 9 -10.15 -13.47 -19.08
C SER A 9 -10.57 -12.65 -17.85
N GLY A 10 -11.00 -13.36 -16.80
CA GLY A 10 -11.70 -12.82 -15.65
C GLY A 10 -10.92 -11.76 -14.89
N LYS A 11 -11.29 -10.49 -15.06
CA LYS A 11 -11.04 -9.46 -14.06
C LYS A 11 -11.99 -9.73 -12.89
N GLN A 12 -11.43 -10.08 -11.73
CA GLN A 12 -12.17 -10.11 -10.46
C GLN A 12 -12.93 -8.77 -10.33
N PRO A 13 -14.26 -8.79 -10.08
CA PRO A 13 -15.04 -7.57 -10.10
C PRO A 13 -14.53 -6.60 -9.04
N PHE A 14 -14.23 -5.37 -9.47
CA PHE A 14 -13.84 -4.27 -8.60
C PHE A 14 -14.92 -4.08 -7.52
N VAL A 15 -14.53 -4.20 -6.25
CA VAL A 15 -15.45 -4.00 -5.13
C VAL A 15 -15.79 -2.51 -5.08
N ARG A 16 -16.97 -2.14 -5.61
CA ARG A 16 -17.53 -0.81 -5.40
C ARG A 16 -17.60 -0.53 -3.90
N ALA A 17 -17.19 0.67 -3.51
CA ALA A 17 -17.24 1.13 -2.13
C ALA A 17 -18.64 0.92 -1.52
N VAL A 18 -18.71 0.09 -0.48
CA VAL A 18 -19.94 -0.19 0.27
C VAL A 18 -20.34 1.04 1.08
N LYS A 19 -21.63 1.41 1.06
CA LYS A 19 -22.21 2.46 1.92
C LYS A 19 -22.13 2.00 3.40
N GLY A 20 -21.41 2.73 4.25
CA GLY A 20 -21.26 2.45 5.68
C GLY A 20 -20.03 3.15 6.30
N ASN A 21 -19.84 3.01 7.63
CA ASN A 21 -18.59 3.41 8.29
C ASN A 21 -17.42 2.69 7.64
N LYS A 22 -16.47 3.44 7.07
CA LYS A 22 -15.33 2.86 6.38
C LYS A 22 -14.19 2.70 7.37
N LYS A 23 -13.78 1.46 7.61
CA LYS A 23 -12.58 1.16 8.40
C LYS A 23 -11.36 1.10 7.50
N ILE A 24 -10.26 1.71 7.94
CA ILE A 24 -8.96 1.69 7.27
C ILE A 24 -7.93 1.08 8.22
N ALA A 25 -7.21 0.07 7.76
CA ALA A 25 -6.09 -0.50 8.50
C ALA A 25 -4.79 0.21 8.11
N ILE A 26 -4.03 0.67 9.10
CA ILE A 26 -2.69 1.23 8.91
C ILE A 26 -1.67 0.18 9.36
N LEU A 27 -0.93 -0.39 8.41
CA LEU A 27 0.04 -1.44 8.68
C LEU A 27 1.46 -0.89 8.79
N CYS A 28 2.19 -1.36 9.80
CA CYS A 28 3.56 -0.95 10.13
C CYS A 28 3.68 0.53 10.52
N ALA A 29 2.69 1.08 11.24
CA ALA A 29 2.68 2.48 11.67
C ALA A 29 3.89 2.83 12.53
N GLN A 30 4.55 3.94 12.20
CA GLN A 30 5.54 4.50 13.10
C GLN A 30 4.83 5.04 14.34
N ARG A 31 5.42 4.82 15.52
CA ARG A 31 4.84 5.22 16.83
C ARG A 31 4.45 6.70 16.93
N LYS A 32 5.14 7.59 16.20
CA LYS A 32 4.88 9.05 16.19
C LYS A 32 4.09 9.52 14.96
N SER A 33 3.39 8.61 14.28
CA SER A 33 2.56 8.96 13.13
C SER A 33 1.30 9.73 13.55
N VAL A 34 0.72 10.46 12.60
CA VAL A 34 -0.49 11.28 12.79
C VAL A 34 -1.80 10.50 12.64
N TYR A 35 -1.73 9.20 12.32
CA TYR A 35 -2.91 8.40 11.95
C TYR A 35 -4.01 8.36 13.02
N SER A 36 -3.64 8.42 14.30
CA SER A 36 -4.62 8.44 15.39
C SER A 36 -5.55 9.64 15.32
N HIS A 37 -5.08 10.79 14.83
CA HIS A 37 -5.88 12.00 14.68
C HIS A 37 -6.97 11.86 13.62
N PHE A 38 -6.89 10.87 12.74
CA PHE A 38 -7.89 10.63 11.70
C PHE A 38 -9.04 9.71 12.14
N THR A 39 -8.94 9.11 13.33
CA THR A 39 -10.01 8.25 13.86
C THR A 39 -11.25 9.09 14.19
N GLY A 40 -12.40 8.72 13.65
CA GLY A 40 -13.66 9.42 13.88
C GLY A 40 -13.81 10.72 13.08
N LEU A 41 -12.86 11.04 12.19
CA LEU A 41 -13.03 12.16 11.27
C LEU A 41 -14.18 11.89 10.30
N LYS A 42 -14.99 12.93 10.09
CA LYS A 42 -16.02 12.97 9.07
C LYS A 42 -15.52 13.81 7.90
N GLN A 43 -15.46 13.21 6.73
CA GLN A 43 -15.20 13.94 5.49
C GLN A 43 -16.36 13.70 4.55
N ASN A 44 -17.04 14.78 4.14
CA ASN A 44 -18.33 14.71 3.45
C ASN A 44 -19.33 13.87 4.26
N SER A 45 -20.14 13.05 3.59
CA SER A 45 -21.13 12.16 4.21
C SER A 45 -20.56 10.86 4.80
N HIS A 46 -19.23 10.73 4.95
CA HIS A 46 -18.57 9.50 5.43
C HIS A 46 -17.79 9.74 6.73
N SER A 47 -17.96 8.84 7.70
CA SER A 47 -17.07 8.67 8.85
C SER A 47 -16.06 7.56 8.59
N PHE A 48 -14.81 7.80 8.99
CA PHE A 48 -13.72 6.83 8.89
C PHE A 48 -13.19 6.45 10.27
N ASP A 49 -12.99 5.16 10.49
CA ASP A 49 -12.30 4.62 11.67
C ASP A 49 -10.95 4.04 11.25
N VAL A 50 -9.91 4.29 12.05
CA VAL A 50 -8.54 3.89 11.73
C VAL A 50 -8.06 2.83 12.70
N GLU A 51 -7.71 1.65 12.17
CA GLU A 51 -7.12 0.54 12.92
C GLU A 51 -5.60 0.57 12.76
N ILE A 52 -4.88 0.97 13.80
CA ILE A 52 -3.43 1.16 13.75
C ILE A 52 -2.71 -0.12 14.19
N TYR A 53 -1.83 -0.63 13.32
CA TYR A 53 -0.91 -1.74 13.58
C TYR A 53 0.53 -1.18 13.61
N ASP A 54 1.01 -0.85 14.80
CA ASP A 54 2.36 -0.36 15.06
C ASP A 54 3.26 -1.45 15.66
N LYS A 55 4.41 -1.08 16.23
CA LYS A 55 5.31 -2.04 16.89
C LYS A 55 4.65 -2.82 18.03
N LYS A 56 3.60 -2.31 18.67
CA LYS A 56 2.89 -2.99 19.77
C LYS A 56 1.79 -3.92 19.27
N ARG A 57 1.21 -3.63 18.10
CA ARG A 57 0.18 -4.45 17.45
C ARG A 57 0.69 -4.91 16.10
N ASP A 58 1.28 -6.09 16.08
CA ASP A 58 1.87 -6.69 14.88
C ASP A 58 0.90 -6.68 13.70
N ALA A 59 1.34 -6.13 12.57
CA ALA A 59 0.56 -6.05 11.35
C ALA A 59 0.13 -7.43 10.82
N ARG A 60 0.87 -8.52 11.13
CA ARG A 60 0.48 -9.89 10.78
C ARG A 60 -0.81 -10.36 11.44
N ASN A 61 -1.27 -9.66 12.48
CA ASN A 61 -2.56 -9.91 13.13
C ASN A 61 -3.73 -9.18 12.45
N PHE A 62 -3.49 -8.50 11.31
CA PHE A 62 -4.54 -7.87 10.53
C PHE A 62 -5.47 -8.95 9.93
N PRO A 63 -6.79 -8.93 10.24
CA PRO A 63 -7.71 -9.99 9.83
C PRO A 63 -8.21 -9.88 8.38
N GLY A 64 -7.83 -8.82 7.64
CA GLY A 64 -8.44 -8.50 6.35
C GLY A 64 -9.78 -7.75 6.48
N GLY A 65 -10.42 -7.52 5.33
CA GLY A 65 -11.77 -6.93 5.24
C GLY A 65 -11.84 -5.41 5.36
N MET A 66 -10.70 -4.72 5.35
CA MET A 66 -10.60 -3.25 5.46
C MET A 66 -9.59 -2.73 4.46
N ALA A 67 -9.82 -1.54 3.90
CA ALA A 67 -8.84 -0.89 3.02
C ALA A 67 -7.52 -0.67 3.80
N VAL A 68 -6.39 -0.82 3.12
CA VAL A 68 -5.07 -0.85 3.78
C VAL A 68 -4.23 0.35 3.36
N ILE A 69 -3.59 1.02 4.33
CA ILE A 69 -2.43 1.88 4.08
C ILE A 69 -1.23 1.21 4.74
N ALA A 70 -0.20 0.89 3.97
CA ALA A 70 0.97 0.18 4.47
C ALA A 70 2.28 0.90 4.14
N HIS A 71 3.16 1.00 5.12
CA HIS A 71 4.55 1.48 4.97
C HIS A 71 5.49 0.53 5.72
N PRO A 72 5.73 -0.68 5.19
CA PRO A 72 6.62 -1.64 5.82
C PRO A 72 8.09 -1.14 5.83
N PRO A 73 8.95 -1.64 6.73
CA PRO A 73 10.35 -1.25 6.81
C PRO A 73 11.07 -1.36 5.46
N CYS A 74 11.63 -0.25 4.98
CA CYS A 74 12.15 -0.17 3.61
C CYS A 74 13.64 -0.49 3.47
N ARG A 75 14.39 -0.61 4.58
CA ARG A 75 15.87 -0.71 4.55
C ARG A 75 16.40 -1.93 3.80
N LEU A 76 15.63 -3.03 3.78
CA LEU A 76 15.98 -4.24 3.03
C LEU A 76 15.51 -4.23 1.57
N TRP A 77 14.73 -3.22 1.19
CA TRP A 77 14.10 -3.11 -0.12
C TRP A 77 14.64 -1.96 -0.96
N GLY A 78 15.34 -0.99 -0.38
CA GLY A 78 15.96 0.10 -1.15
C GLY A 78 17.28 -0.29 -1.85
N LYS A 79 17.78 0.60 -2.72
CA LYS A 79 19.08 0.44 -3.44
C LYS A 79 20.26 0.15 -2.53
N LEU A 80 20.29 0.74 -1.34
CA LEU A 80 21.39 0.59 -0.37
C LEU A 80 21.23 -0.64 0.56
N LYS A 81 20.33 -1.58 0.24
CA LYS A 81 20.08 -2.78 1.06
C LYS A 81 21.33 -3.64 1.34
N HIS A 82 22.35 -3.54 0.49
CA HIS A 82 23.62 -4.27 0.63
C HIS A 82 24.50 -3.72 1.76
N PHE A 83 24.29 -2.47 2.19
CA PHE A 83 25.01 -1.84 3.30
C PHE A 83 24.29 -1.99 4.65
N VAL A 84 23.16 -2.71 4.69
CA VAL A 84 22.37 -2.88 5.91
C VAL A 84 22.90 -4.07 6.71
N GLU A 85 23.52 -3.78 7.84
CA GLU A 85 23.90 -4.77 8.85
C GLU A 85 22.76 -4.96 9.86
N ILE A 86 22.16 -6.15 9.86
CA ILE A 86 21.16 -6.57 10.84
C ILE A 86 21.30 -8.07 11.10
N GLN A 87 20.78 -8.53 12.24
CA GLN A 87 20.79 -9.95 12.60
C GLN A 87 20.01 -10.79 11.57
N PRO A 88 20.47 -12.01 11.23
CA PRO A 88 19.86 -12.84 10.18
C PRO A 88 18.36 -13.12 10.38
N LEU A 89 17.93 -13.39 11.61
CA LEU A 89 16.52 -13.66 11.91
C LEU A 89 15.64 -12.43 11.62
N LEU A 90 16.06 -11.26 12.12
CA LEU A 90 15.37 -10.00 11.88
C LEU A 90 15.29 -9.66 10.38
N ARG A 91 16.32 -10.03 9.60
CA ARG A 91 16.32 -9.85 8.15
C ARG A 91 15.20 -10.65 7.47
N ILE A 92 15.00 -11.89 7.89
CA ILE A 92 13.93 -12.74 7.38
C ILE A 92 12.58 -12.14 7.76
N GLU A 93 12.39 -11.81 9.04
CA GLU A 93 11.16 -11.22 9.55
C GLU A 93 10.77 -9.92 8.83
N GLU A 94 11.73 -9.02 8.57
CA GLU A 94 11.46 -7.76 7.88
C GLU A 94 11.16 -7.93 6.39
N LYS A 95 11.71 -8.97 5.75
CA LYS A 95 11.29 -9.30 4.39
C LYS A 95 9.88 -9.86 4.37
N GLU A 96 9.56 -10.78 5.28
CA GLU A 96 8.24 -11.38 5.34
C GLU A 96 7.14 -10.36 5.69
N ILE A 97 7.40 -9.41 6.59
CA ILE A 97 6.42 -8.35 6.87
C ILE A 97 6.21 -7.41 5.67
N GLY A 98 7.26 -7.13 4.89
CA GLY A 98 7.14 -6.36 3.65
C GLY A 98 6.24 -7.05 2.64
N LYS A 99 6.47 -8.35 2.41
CA LYS A 99 5.63 -9.18 1.53
C LYS A 99 4.19 -9.29 2.04
N PHE A 100 4.02 -9.47 3.36
CA PHE A 100 2.69 -9.50 3.99
C PHE A 100 1.92 -8.20 3.73
N CYS A 101 2.55 -7.04 3.94
CA CYS A 101 1.91 -5.75 3.70
C CYS A 101 1.49 -5.56 2.23
N ALA A 102 2.36 -5.94 1.29
CA ALA A 102 2.02 -5.88 -0.13
C ALA A 102 0.83 -6.78 -0.48
N LYS A 103 0.81 -8.03 0.01
CA LYS A 103 -0.33 -8.95 -0.16
C LYS A 103 -1.60 -8.39 0.45
N ALA A 104 -1.54 -7.85 1.67
CA ALA A 104 -2.69 -7.25 2.34
C ALA A 104 -3.28 -6.10 1.50
N VAL A 105 -2.45 -5.24 0.92
CA VAL A 105 -2.90 -4.16 0.01
C VAL A 105 -3.53 -4.73 -1.27
N ILE A 106 -2.93 -5.73 -1.90
CA ILE A 106 -3.49 -6.37 -3.12
C ILE A 106 -4.85 -7.03 -2.85
N GLU A 107 -4.97 -7.71 -1.71
CA GLU A 107 -6.15 -8.51 -1.34
C GLU A 107 -7.32 -7.67 -0.84
N ASN A 108 -7.04 -6.53 -0.19
CA ASN A 108 -8.07 -5.70 0.44
C ASN A 108 -8.27 -4.35 -0.27
N GLY A 109 -7.40 -4.00 -1.20
CA GLY A 109 -7.32 -2.67 -1.79
C GLY A 109 -6.63 -1.66 -0.85
N GLY A 110 -6.19 -0.55 -1.42
CA GLY A 110 -5.54 0.53 -0.68
C GLY A 110 -4.17 0.90 -1.24
N ILE A 111 -3.25 1.33 -0.37
CA ILE A 111 -2.00 1.98 -0.76
C ILE A 111 -0.80 1.34 -0.05
N LEU A 112 0.22 1.00 -0.81
CA LEU A 112 1.54 0.61 -0.31
C LEU A 112 2.55 1.71 -0.62
N GLU A 113 3.22 2.24 0.40
CA GLU A 113 4.36 3.15 0.27
C GLU A 113 5.68 2.38 0.38
N GLN A 114 6.59 2.67 -0.54
CA GLN A 114 7.99 2.22 -0.50
C GLN A 114 8.90 3.22 -1.21
N PRO A 115 10.19 3.30 -0.85
CA PRO A 115 11.12 4.18 -1.54
C PRO A 115 11.18 3.88 -3.04
N PHE A 116 11.49 4.90 -3.83
CA PHE A 116 11.83 4.76 -5.25
C PHE A 116 12.83 3.61 -5.49
N ASP A 117 12.61 2.84 -6.56
CA ASP A 117 13.36 1.62 -6.91
C ASP A 117 13.39 0.58 -5.79
N SER A 118 12.25 0.39 -5.11
CA SER A 118 12.11 -0.65 -4.10
C SER A 118 12.08 -2.04 -4.75
N PHE A 119 13.01 -2.91 -4.34
CA PHE A 119 13.03 -4.33 -4.71
C PHE A 119 11.81 -5.10 -4.21
N LEU A 120 11.01 -4.53 -3.29
CA LEU A 120 9.73 -5.14 -2.91
C LEU A 120 8.77 -5.20 -4.11
N PHE A 121 8.84 -4.22 -5.02
CA PHE A 121 7.98 -4.16 -6.19
C PHE A 121 8.31 -5.27 -7.17
N GLU A 122 9.59 -5.54 -7.41
CA GLU A 122 10.05 -6.66 -8.23
C GLU A 122 9.61 -8.00 -7.61
N GLU A 123 9.90 -8.21 -6.32
CA GLU A 123 9.56 -9.43 -5.60
C GLU A 123 8.04 -9.73 -5.62
N MET A 124 7.22 -8.68 -5.50
CA MET A 124 5.75 -8.77 -5.45
C MET A 124 5.07 -8.55 -6.80
N LYS A 125 5.85 -8.37 -7.88
CA LYS A 125 5.36 -8.10 -9.25
C LYS A 125 4.44 -6.88 -9.35
N LEU A 126 4.71 -5.86 -8.53
CA LEU A 126 3.99 -4.58 -8.55
C LEU A 126 4.49 -3.72 -9.71
N PRO A 127 3.63 -2.91 -10.34
CA PRO A 127 4.05 -2.00 -11.39
C PRO A 127 4.97 -0.92 -10.78
N PRO A 128 6.12 -0.58 -11.39
CA PRO A 128 6.99 0.49 -10.89
C PRO A 128 6.36 1.87 -11.09
N GLY A 129 7.03 2.93 -10.61
CA GLY A 129 6.55 4.31 -10.72
C GLY A 129 6.09 4.71 -12.13
N GLY A 130 4.90 5.29 -12.22
CA GLY A 130 4.29 5.72 -13.48
C GLY A 130 3.67 4.60 -14.33
N MET A 131 3.67 3.36 -13.85
CA MET A 131 3.11 2.20 -14.57
C MET A 131 1.88 1.61 -13.88
N GLU A 132 1.14 0.79 -14.64
CA GLU A 132 0.00 0.01 -14.17
C GLU A 132 0.08 -1.44 -14.65
N ASN A 133 -0.59 -2.34 -13.91
CA ASN A 133 -0.82 -3.71 -14.32
C ASN A 133 -2.15 -4.23 -13.72
N ASN A 134 -2.41 -5.54 -13.79
CA ASN A 134 -3.63 -6.14 -13.28
C ASN A 134 -3.79 -6.06 -11.74
N LEU A 135 -2.75 -5.70 -10.99
CA LEU A 135 -2.81 -5.53 -9.54
C LEU A 135 -3.13 -4.08 -9.12
N GLY A 136 -2.89 -3.10 -9.99
CA GLY A 136 -3.05 -1.68 -9.68
C GLY A 136 -2.13 -0.76 -10.49
N PHE A 137 -1.88 0.43 -9.98
CA PHE A 137 -0.96 1.42 -10.57
C PHE A 137 -0.07 2.07 -9.50
N THR A 138 1.04 2.67 -9.92
CA THR A 138 1.98 3.29 -8.98
C THR A 138 2.26 4.74 -9.35
N LEU A 139 2.10 5.63 -8.38
CA LEU A 139 2.54 7.02 -8.49
C LEU A 139 3.93 7.19 -7.90
N GLU A 140 4.75 8.00 -8.57
CA GLU A 140 6.01 8.47 -8.03
C GLU A 140 5.85 9.88 -7.48
N ILE A 141 6.17 10.07 -6.20
CA ILE A 141 5.95 11.33 -5.50
C ILE A 141 7.23 11.75 -4.77
N PRO A 142 7.68 13.01 -4.91
CA PRO A 142 8.76 13.55 -4.09
C PRO A 142 8.40 13.50 -2.59
N GLN A 143 9.20 12.86 -1.75
CA GLN A 143 8.94 12.77 -0.30
C GLN A 143 8.88 14.14 0.38
N ARG A 144 9.48 15.19 -0.21
CA ARG A 144 9.34 16.57 0.25
C ARG A 144 7.90 17.06 0.31
N MET A 145 7.00 16.51 -0.51
CA MET A 145 5.57 16.82 -0.45
C MET A 145 4.94 16.39 0.88
N PHE A 146 5.58 15.47 1.61
CA PHE A 146 5.19 15.03 2.94
C PHE A 146 6.04 15.65 4.06
N GLY A 147 6.75 16.75 3.75
CA GLY A 147 7.59 17.48 4.73
C GLY A 147 8.98 16.88 4.97
N HIS A 148 9.43 15.92 4.15
CA HIS A 148 10.76 15.34 4.28
C HIS A 148 11.84 16.26 3.67
N TYR A 149 12.97 16.45 4.37
CA TYR A 149 14.02 17.38 3.94
C TYR A 149 14.81 16.89 2.71
N MET A 150 15.01 15.57 2.57
CA MET A 150 15.81 15.02 1.45
C MET A 150 15.02 14.95 0.14
N ILE A 151 15.72 15.21 -0.97
CA ILE A 151 15.23 15.00 -2.35
C ILE A 151 15.26 13.50 -2.66
N LYS A 152 14.27 12.78 -2.14
CA LYS A 152 14.06 11.36 -2.44
C LYS A 152 12.63 11.17 -2.88
N ASN A 153 12.42 10.43 -3.96
CA ASN A 153 11.09 10.04 -4.39
C ASN A 153 10.64 8.79 -3.64
N THR A 154 9.32 8.66 -3.49
CA THR A 154 8.66 7.47 -3.00
C THR A 154 7.65 6.97 -4.02
N TRP A 155 7.41 5.67 -4.02
CA TRP A 155 6.39 5.01 -4.81
C TRP A 155 5.18 4.72 -3.94
N LEU A 156 4.01 5.15 -4.42
CA LEU A 156 2.71 4.83 -3.87
C LEU A 156 2.01 3.89 -4.84
N PHE A 157 1.98 2.60 -4.51
CA PHE A 157 1.22 1.61 -5.25
C PHE A 157 -0.23 1.58 -4.76
N PHE A 158 -1.18 1.80 -5.66
CA PHE A 158 -2.61 1.80 -5.42
C PHE A 158 -3.22 0.50 -5.97
N SER A 159 -3.85 -0.29 -5.10
CA SER A 159 -4.57 -1.50 -5.49
C SER A 159 -6.08 -1.32 -5.34
N ARG A 160 -6.83 -1.79 -6.35
CA ARG A 160 -8.30 -1.73 -6.42
C ARG A 160 -8.88 -0.31 -6.30
N ILE A 161 -8.10 0.68 -6.71
CA ILE A 161 -8.49 2.08 -6.83
C ILE A 161 -8.37 2.43 -8.31
N GLU A 162 -9.31 3.19 -8.87
CA GLU A 162 -9.20 3.67 -10.24
C GLU A 162 -8.44 5.00 -10.27
N TYR A 163 -7.52 5.17 -11.23
CA TYR A 163 -6.71 6.39 -11.34
C TYR A 163 -7.57 7.67 -11.39
N LYS A 164 -8.70 7.64 -12.11
CA LYS A 164 -9.64 8.76 -12.21
C LYS A 164 -10.22 9.22 -10.87
N GLU A 165 -10.24 8.35 -9.85
CA GLU A 165 -10.69 8.71 -8.51
C GLU A 165 -9.69 9.64 -7.80
N LEU A 166 -8.46 9.73 -8.30
CA LEU A 166 -7.41 10.60 -7.78
C LEU A 166 -7.36 11.98 -8.46
N GLU A 167 -8.03 12.19 -9.60
CA GLU A 167 -7.98 13.47 -10.32
C GLU A 167 -8.30 14.72 -9.49
N PRO A 168 -9.21 14.69 -8.49
CA PRO A 168 -9.42 15.86 -7.63
C PRO A 168 -8.22 16.24 -6.73
N PHE A 169 -7.19 15.40 -6.66
CA PHE A 169 -6.08 15.51 -5.71
C PHE A 169 -4.69 15.59 -6.37
N LEU A 170 -4.61 15.45 -7.70
CA LEU A 170 -3.40 15.53 -8.51
C LEU A 170 -3.37 16.86 -9.28
#